data_AF-L1LBQ2-F1
#
_entry.id   AF-L1LBQ2-F1
#
_cell.length_a   1.000
_cell.length_b   1.000
_cell.length_c   1.000
_cell.angle_alpha   90.00
_cell.angle_beta   90.00
_cell.angle_gamma   90.00
#
_symmetry.space_group_name_H-M   'P 1'
#
loop_
_entity.id
_entity.type
_entity.pdbx_description
1 polymer ?
#
loop_
_entity_poly.entity_id
_entity_poly.type
_entity_poly.pdbx_seq_one_letter_code
_entity_poly.pdbx_strand_id
1 'polypeptide(L)'
;MSGKTVEIDISKNSHYNNVKVTPNPSPDFGDGKPLVGYKSFTHRPYGGYTIKNIICPNTYGFRFNGNTSATSTVEVFVWNDRSKESNPLLLRLNNGVSPAYYSTVTGSNWKGVESIDPSGLIKLLERTNCRINGIHLLDINQTTNSASDIYNCPSCYSGSSTITRYEKHMSQYEYVRYYYASSSGNFGNVRNSDQTIALPPGIVPHLYVYWSIGTNATPLILSYPVEGKYQWYIRSCGDTKWNIEGTLTGQNPGLYNNPGKIQDFIQKNVTPNIIINLQQERTNSYHPKDNTLEFNVEVTENPEHSGYYEYKHSMVGEGTFKVRSVEHGRKTLDGIKPEKIISSISGFYWGDNTKDDNRLLLVHIGARTEYYYKKNPYSSNWDIDSSIYQENLLVRLDQENCVRNKAHVADISKVSEYYRCYACSGQSINMVSSDEDTDKYKRVTHKVDNGGSIGRIFDNDISQSGIKIPDKIVSLIVFHYPKVDNKALLIHLSNSLFKRKHKDSDEWVSAEGDKLDGDDSSNILPLLKKINGDSEGLSGGDIAGYSTAGVMTPLATAEAVNYTLDTGWSIIRRAIAIFNAAI
;
A
#
# COMPACT_ATOMS: atom_id res chain seq x y z
N MET A 1 53.18 -31.01 -10.72
CA MET A 1 53.05 -30.14 -11.91
C MET A 1 52.87 -28.72 -11.41
N SER A 2 53.76 -27.78 -11.76
CA SER A 2 53.57 -26.37 -11.39
C SER A 2 52.34 -25.84 -12.13
N GLY A 3 51.26 -25.54 -11.40
CA GLY A 3 50.07 -24.94 -11.99
C GLY A 3 50.44 -23.62 -12.69
N LYS A 4 49.80 -23.33 -13.82
CA LYS A 4 50.00 -22.06 -14.52
C LYS A 4 49.45 -20.94 -13.63
N THR A 5 50.20 -19.85 -13.51
CA THR A 5 49.82 -18.71 -12.66
C THR A 5 49.83 -17.40 -13.45
N VAL A 6 48.99 -16.44 -13.10
CA VAL A 6 48.93 -15.11 -13.73
C VAL A 6 48.91 -13.99 -12.69
N GLU A 7 49.51 -12.84 -13.00
CA GLU A 7 49.35 -11.61 -12.21
C GLU A 7 48.13 -10.83 -12.71
N ILE A 8 47.27 -10.42 -11.77
CA ILE A 8 46.09 -9.60 -12.04
C ILE A 8 46.48 -8.12 -11.90
N ASP A 9 46.57 -7.42 -13.02
CA ASP A 9 46.68 -5.97 -13.05
C ASP A 9 45.28 -5.32 -12.94
N ILE A 10 45.00 -4.71 -11.80
CA ILE A 10 43.70 -4.07 -11.49
C ILE A 10 43.56 -2.67 -12.06
N SER A 11 44.60 -2.13 -12.71
CA SER A 11 44.50 -0.87 -13.47
C SER A 11 43.88 -1.07 -14.85
N LYS A 12 43.84 -2.31 -15.35
CA LYS A 12 43.33 -2.64 -16.69
C LYS A 12 41.80 -2.76 -16.68
N ASN A 13 41.16 -2.08 -17.61
CA ASN A 13 39.70 -2.09 -17.79
C ASN A 13 39.23 -2.96 -18.99
N SER A 14 40.16 -3.63 -19.67
CA SER A 14 39.94 -4.46 -20.85
C SER A 14 40.71 -5.78 -20.74
N HIS A 15 40.48 -6.74 -21.63
CA HIS A 15 41.18 -8.02 -21.63
C HIS A 15 42.70 -7.85 -21.78
N TYR A 16 43.48 -8.65 -21.05
CA TYR A 16 44.95 -8.66 -21.18
C TYR A 16 45.50 -10.03 -20.82
N ASN A 17 46.61 -10.41 -21.45
CA ASN A 17 47.32 -11.66 -21.19
C ASN A 17 46.34 -12.85 -21.10
N ASN A 18 46.42 -13.61 -20.00
CA ASN A 18 45.53 -14.73 -19.70
C ASN A 18 44.39 -14.32 -18.75
N VAL A 19 43.86 -13.09 -18.86
CA VAL A 19 42.83 -12.55 -17.96
C VAL A 19 41.65 -11.97 -18.75
N LYS A 20 40.45 -12.46 -18.45
CA LYS A 20 39.18 -11.88 -18.89
C LYS A 20 38.79 -10.75 -17.93
N VAL A 21 38.51 -9.55 -18.45
CA VAL A 21 37.94 -8.44 -17.67
C VAL A 21 36.50 -8.22 -18.11
N THR A 22 35.57 -8.19 -17.16
CA THR A 22 34.14 -7.97 -17.42
C THR A 22 33.72 -6.69 -16.71
N PRO A 23 33.39 -5.61 -17.44
CA PRO A 23 32.89 -4.39 -16.82
C PRO A 23 31.46 -4.60 -16.30
N ASN A 24 31.17 -4.03 -15.15
CA ASN A 24 29.83 -3.91 -14.60
C ASN A 24 29.55 -2.42 -14.34
N PRO A 25 28.71 -1.76 -15.16
CA PRO A 25 28.42 -0.33 -15.03
C PRO A 25 27.48 -0.01 -13.85
N SER A 26 26.91 -1.01 -13.20
CA SER A 26 25.95 -0.85 -12.10
C SER A 26 26.16 -1.98 -11.07
N PRO A 27 27.32 -2.02 -10.40
CA PRO A 27 27.62 -3.08 -9.44
C PRO A 27 26.73 -3.01 -8.21
N ASP A 28 26.57 -4.12 -7.51
CA ASP A 28 25.88 -4.22 -6.22
C ASP A 28 26.71 -5.06 -5.23
N PHE A 29 26.28 -5.11 -3.97
CA PHE A 29 26.89 -5.97 -2.95
C PHE A 29 26.07 -7.24 -2.68
N GLY A 30 25.25 -7.68 -3.64
CA GLY A 30 24.39 -8.86 -3.53
C GLY A 30 23.00 -8.59 -2.95
N ASP A 31 22.68 -7.35 -2.57
CA ASP A 31 21.36 -6.93 -2.08
C ASP A 31 20.44 -6.43 -3.21
N GLY A 32 20.90 -6.50 -4.46
CA GLY A 32 20.20 -6.01 -5.64
C GLY A 32 20.10 -4.48 -5.72
N LYS A 33 20.74 -3.73 -4.80
CA LYS A 33 20.77 -2.27 -4.84
C LYS A 33 22.01 -1.81 -5.60
N PRO A 34 21.84 -1.14 -6.75
CA PRO A 34 22.98 -0.67 -7.52
C PRO A 34 23.76 0.38 -6.75
N LEU A 35 25.09 0.31 -6.82
CA LEU A 35 26.05 1.26 -6.28
C LEU A 35 26.15 2.46 -7.21
N VAL A 36 25.14 3.31 -7.07
CA VAL A 36 24.99 4.61 -7.71
C VAL A 36 26.31 5.39 -7.58
N GLY A 37 26.97 5.65 -8.72
CA GLY A 37 28.21 6.44 -8.84
C GLY A 37 29.46 5.61 -9.07
N TYR A 38 29.37 4.29 -8.91
CA TYR A 38 30.51 3.38 -9.03
C TYR A 38 30.31 2.45 -10.23
N LYS A 39 31.44 1.92 -10.71
CA LYS A 39 31.48 0.79 -11.64
C LYS A 39 32.47 -0.23 -11.10
N SER A 40 32.34 -1.48 -11.53
CA SER A 40 33.33 -2.49 -11.19
C SER A 40 33.88 -3.21 -12.41
N PHE A 41 35.07 -3.79 -12.24
CA PHE A 41 35.72 -4.62 -13.24
C PHE A 41 36.04 -5.97 -12.62
N THR A 42 35.48 -7.05 -13.16
CA THR A 42 35.76 -8.41 -12.71
C THR A 42 36.86 -9.03 -13.57
N HIS A 43 38.01 -9.29 -12.96
CA HIS A 43 39.17 -9.96 -13.53
C HIS A 43 39.10 -11.47 -13.23
N ARG A 44 39.14 -12.28 -14.29
CA ARG A 44 39.09 -13.74 -14.22
C ARG A 44 40.20 -14.35 -15.05
N PRO A 45 41.12 -15.15 -14.47
CA PRO A 45 42.09 -15.92 -15.25
C PRO A 45 41.42 -16.86 -16.26
N TYR A 46 42.01 -17.03 -17.45
CA TYR A 46 41.59 -18.04 -18.43
C TYR A 46 42.11 -19.43 -18.06
N GLY A 47 41.40 -20.47 -18.50
CA GLY A 47 41.92 -21.83 -18.73
C GLY A 47 42.93 -22.38 -17.72
N GLY A 48 42.50 -22.69 -16.50
CA GLY A 48 43.33 -23.39 -15.50
C GLY A 48 44.47 -22.55 -14.89
N TYR A 49 44.55 -21.25 -15.19
CA TYR A 49 45.46 -20.35 -14.50
C TYR A 49 44.93 -20.00 -13.10
N THR A 50 45.84 -19.90 -12.13
CA THR A 50 45.57 -19.40 -10.78
C THR A 50 46.17 -18.00 -10.58
N ILE A 51 45.64 -17.22 -9.63
CA ILE A 51 46.13 -15.86 -9.38
C ILE A 51 47.40 -15.92 -8.53
N LYS A 52 48.53 -15.53 -9.12
CA LYS A 52 49.82 -15.41 -8.42
C LYS A 52 49.86 -14.18 -7.51
N ASN A 53 49.39 -13.05 -8.04
CA ASN A 53 49.50 -11.76 -7.40
C ASN A 53 48.46 -10.78 -7.97
N ILE A 54 48.18 -9.71 -7.24
CA ILE A 54 47.34 -8.60 -7.67
C ILE A 54 48.21 -7.33 -7.62
N ILE A 55 48.30 -6.61 -8.72
CA ILE A 55 49.17 -5.44 -8.89
C ILE A 55 48.39 -4.26 -9.46
N CYS A 56 48.85 -3.04 -9.19
CA CYS A 56 48.32 -1.81 -9.81
C CYS A 56 49.51 -0.91 -10.16
N PRO A 57 50.12 -1.11 -11.35
CA PRO A 57 51.37 -0.44 -11.72
C PRO A 57 51.25 1.09 -11.69
N ASN A 58 50.10 1.62 -12.10
CA ASN A 58 49.82 3.05 -12.19
C ASN A 58 49.65 3.73 -10.81
N THR A 59 49.60 2.96 -9.71
CA THR A 59 49.36 3.49 -8.36
C THR A 59 50.52 3.10 -7.44
N TYR A 60 51.60 3.89 -7.49
CA TYR A 60 52.73 3.83 -6.55
C TYR A 60 53.41 2.45 -6.40
N GLY A 61 53.42 1.62 -7.46
CA GLY A 61 54.03 0.29 -7.41
C GLY A 61 53.31 -0.70 -6.48
N PHE A 62 51.98 -0.57 -6.34
CA PHE A 62 51.18 -1.44 -5.48
C PHE A 62 51.34 -2.93 -5.82
N ARG A 63 51.55 -3.73 -4.76
CA ARG A 63 51.51 -5.18 -4.79
C ARG A 63 50.67 -5.69 -3.61
N PHE A 64 49.69 -6.54 -3.91
CA PHE A 64 48.80 -7.10 -2.90
C PHE A 64 49.52 -8.19 -2.09
N ASN A 65 49.57 -8.02 -0.78
CA ASN A 65 50.26 -8.95 0.13
C ASN A 65 49.34 -10.01 0.75
N GLY A 66 48.07 -10.08 0.34
CA GLY A 66 47.13 -11.09 0.84
C GLY A 66 47.25 -12.42 0.11
N ASN A 67 46.74 -13.50 0.72
CA ASN A 67 46.74 -14.83 0.10
C ASN A 67 45.73 -14.88 -1.06
N THR A 68 46.22 -15.12 -2.28
CA THR A 68 45.39 -15.25 -3.50
C THR A 68 45.16 -16.70 -3.94
N SER A 69 45.68 -17.69 -3.22
CA SER A 69 45.71 -19.09 -3.68
C SER A 69 44.33 -19.70 -3.91
N ALA A 70 43.32 -19.24 -3.16
CA ALA A 70 41.92 -19.68 -3.27
C ALA A 70 41.07 -18.74 -4.13
N THR A 71 41.61 -17.63 -4.62
CA THR A 71 40.84 -16.60 -5.32
C THR A 71 40.59 -16.99 -6.77
N SER A 72 39.32 -17.06 -7.16
CA SER A 72 38.89 -17.38 -8.52
C SER A 72 38.70 -16.13 -9.40
N THR A 73 38.24 -15.02 -8.81
CA THR A 73 38.11 -13.72 -9.48
C THR A 73 38.46 -12.58 -8.53
N VAL A 74 38.95 -11.49 -9.12
CA VAL A 74 39.17 -10.21 -8.43
C VAL A 74 38.22 -9.21 -9.04
N GLU A 75 37.37 -8.59 -8.23
CA GLU A 75 36.56 -7.47 -8.67
C GLU A 75 37.04 -6.18 -8.06
N VAL A 76 37.16 -5.15 -8.90
CA VAL A 76 37.72 -3.85 -8.55
C VAL A 76 36.64 -2.82 -8.68
N PHE A 77 36.30 -2.13 -7.59
CA PHE A 77 35.34 -1.04 -7.59
C PHE A 77 36.09 0.28 -7.78
N VAL A 78 35.61 1.08 -8.71
CA VAL A 78 36.15 2.40 -9.01
C VAL A 78 35.03 3.43 -9.08
N TRP A 79 35.36 4.70 -8.87
CA TRP A 79 34.44 5.79 -9.13
C TRP A 79 34.13 5.88 -10.64
N ASN A 80 32.89 6.19 -11.02
CA ASN A 80 32.51 6.31 -12.42
C ASN A 80 32.77 7.74 -12.95
N ASP A 81 34.03 8.17 -12.94
CA ASP A 81 34.43 9.39 -13.62
C ASP A 81 34.58 9.12 -15.12
N ARG A 82 33.97 9.98 -15.95
CA ARG A 82 34.10 9.93 -17.42
C ARG A 82 35.44 10.49 -17.90
N SER A 83 36.12 11.28 -17.07
CA SER A 83 37.26 12.11 -17.48
C SER A 83 38.63 11.53 -17.14
N LYS A 84 38.73 10.50 -16.28
CA LYS A 84 40.02 9.99 -15.78
C LYS A 84 40.04 8.47 -15.54
N GLU A 85 41.23 7.89 -15.66
CA GLU A 85 41.53 6.58 -15.08
C GLU A 85 41.22 6.66 -13.57
N SER A 86 40.22 5.91 -13.13
CA SER A 86 39.71 6.00 -11.76
C SER A 86 40.53 5.09 -10.85
N ASN A 87 40.99 5.63 -9.72
CA ASN A 87 41.75 4.85 -8.74
C ASN A 87 40.89 3.71 -8.18
N PRO A 88 41.45 2.49 -8.03
CA PRO A 88 40.81 1.40 -7.29
C PRO A 88 40.46 1.82 -5.85
N LEU A 89 39.22 1.61 -5.45
CA LEU A 89 38.70 2.01 -4.13
C LEU A 89 38.47 0.83 -3.21
N LEU A 90 37.96 -0.27 -3.76
CA LEU A 90 37.63 -1.50 -3.03
C LEU A 90 37.94 -2.70 -3.92
N LEU A 91 38.44 -3.77 -3.32
CA LEU A 91 38.61 -5.06 -3.97
C LEU A 91 37.67 -6.09 -3.33
N ARG A 92 37.04 -6.91 -4.16
CA ARG A 92 36.29 -8.11 -3.75
C ARG A 92 36.98 -9.34 -4.32
N LEU A 93 37.52 -10.20 -3.46
CA LEU A 93 38.14 -11.46 -3.82
C LEU A 93 37.14 -12.60 -3.64
N ASN A 94 36.79 -13.26 -4.73
CA ASN A 94 35.82 -14.36 -4.69
C ASN A 94 36.55 -15.70 -4.58
N ASN A 95 36.46 -16.34 -3.41
CA ASN A 95 37.12 -17.63 -3.11
C ASN A 95 36.18 -18.85 -3.17
N GLY A 96 34.94 -18.67 -3.64
CA GLY A 96 33.95 -19.75 -3.77
C GLY A 96 33.10 -20.04 -2.52
N VAL A 97 33.45 -19.48 -1.35
CA VAL A 97 32.65 -19.62 -0.11
C VAL A 97 32.03 -18.28 0.30
N SER A 98 32.88 -17.28 0.53
CA SER A 98 32.45 -15.93 0.91
C SER A 98 33.42 -14.91 0.35
N PRO A 99 32.94 -13.82 -0.28
CA PRO A 99 33.81 -12.78 -0.77
C PRO A 99 34.61 -12.16 0.39
N ALA A 100 35.90 -11.96 0.18
CA ALA A 100 36.75 -11.18 1.07
C ALA A 100 36.93 -9.78 0.48
N TYR A 101 36.73 -8.76 1.30
CA TYR A 101 36.85 -7.37 0.87
C TYR A 101 38.15 -6.76 1.37
N TYR A 102 38.74 -5.90 0.55
CA TYR A 102 39.94 -5.15 0.89
C TYR A 102 39.73 -3.70 0.50
N SER A 103 40.16 -2.77 1.36
CA SER A 103 40.15 -1.34 1.08
C SER A 103 41.53 -0.74 1.33
N THR A 104 41.73 0.49 0.84
CA THR A 104 43.00 1.20 1.00
C THR A 104 42.75 2.62 1.46
N VAL A 105 43.68 3.16 2.24
CA VAL A 105 43.63 4.56 2.69
C VAL A 105 44.48 5.47 1.79
N THR A 106 45.56 4.92 1.23
CA THR A 106 46.59 5.66 0.50
C THR A 106 46.68 5.26 -0.98
N GLY A 107 45.88 4.28 -1.42
CA GLY A 107 46.04 3.63 -2.73
C GLY A 107 47.07 2.49 -2.72
N SER A 108 48.09 2.55 -1.86
CA SER A 108 49.19 1.57 -1.80
C SER A 108 49.05 0.50 -0.71
N ASN A 109 48.34 0.79 0.39
CA ASN A 109 48.25 -0.12 1.54
C ASN A 109 46.84 -0.70 1.69
N TRP A 110 46.65 -1.92 1.19
CA TRP A 110 45.37 -2.62 1.22
C TRP A 110 45.23 -3.46 2.49
N LYS A 111 44.12 -3.28 3.19
CA LYS A 111 43.79 -4.01 4.41
C LYS A 111 42.50 -4.79 4.22
N GLY A 112 42.46 -5.98 4.80
CA GLY A 112 41.25 -6.77 4.88
C GLY A 112 40.16 -5.98 5.62
N VAL A 113 38.96 -6.02 5.07
CA VAL A 113 37.76 -5.46 5.67
C VAL A 113 37.08 -6.61 6.41
N GLU A 114 36.86 -6.45 7.71
CA GLU A 114 36.13 -7.42 8.51
C GLU A 114 34.68 -7.56 8.00
N SER A 115 33.91 -8.52 8.49
CA SER A 115 32.55 -8.78 8.00
C SER A 115 31.67 -7.52 8.12
N ILE A 116 31.47 -6.81 7.01
CA ILE A 116 30.62 -5.62 6.90
C ILE A 116 29.42 -5.96 6.00
N ASP A 117 28.25 -5.51 6.42
CA ASP A 117 27.03 -5.58 5.63
C ASP A 117 27.10 -4.70 4.36
N PRO A 118 26.17 -4.82 3.40
CA PRO A 118 26.16 -3.96 2.22
C PRO A 118 26.19 -2.46 2.55
N SER A 119 25.54 -2.03 3.63
CA SER A 119 25.46 -0.61 4.02
C SER A 119 26.82 -0.05 4.45
N GLY A 120 27.60 -0.80 5.23
CA GLY A 120 28.93 -0.39 5.66
C GLY A 120 29.95 -0.45 4.51
N LEU A 121 29.78 -1.34 3.52
CA LEU A 121 30.62 -1.35 2.31
C LEU A 121 30.42 -0.09 1.47
N ILE A 122 29.20 0.43 1.37
CA ILE A 122 28.93 1.72 0.71
C ILE A 122 29.65 2.86 1.44
N LYS A 123 29.50 2.93 2.77
CA LYS A 123 30.16 3.95 3.60
C LYS A 123 31.69 3.87 3.46
N LEU A 124 32.24 2.66 3.34
CA LEU A 124 33.67 2.44 3.11
C LEU A 124 34.12 2.91 1.72
N LEU A 125 33.35 2.61 0.67
CA LEU A 125 33.62 3.12 -0.68
C LEU A 125 33.66 4.64 -0.70
N GLU A 126 32.68 5.30 -0.09
CA GLU A 126 32.59 6.77 -0.09
C GLU A 126 33.70 7.42 0.73
N ARG A 127 34.06 6.84 1.88
CA ARG A 127 35.23 7.26 2.66
C ARG A 127 36.51 7.16 1.85
N THR A 128 36.68 6.04 1.15
CA THR A 128 37.87 5.78 0.34
C THR A 128 37.93 6.72 -0.87
N ASN A 129 36.79 6.95 -1.53
CA ASN A 129 36.66 7.88 -2.65
C ASN A 129 36.96 9.32 -2.23
N CYS A 130 36.44 9.77 -1.08
CA CYS A 130 36.79 11.09 -0.54
C CYS A 130 38.30 11.23 -0.35
N ARG A 131 38.94 10.24 0.30
CA ARG A 131 40.37 10.32 0.64
C ARG A 131 41.28 10.26 -0.58
N ILE A 132 40.98 9.38 -1.53
CA ILE A 132 41.87 9.10 -2.67
C ILE A 132 41.61 10.07 -3.82
N ASN A 133 40.34 10.34 -4.13
CA ASN A 133 39.96 11.13 -5.30
C ASN A 133 39.52 12.55 -4.95
N GLY A 134 39.44 12.92 -3.66
CA GLY A 134 38.89 14.22 -3.23
C GLY A 134 37.40 14.37 -3.58
N ILE A 135 36.68 13.25 -3.69
CA ILE A 135 35.25 13.22 -4.04
C ILE A 135 34.44 13.12 -2.76
N HIS A 136 33.98 14.27 -2.27
CA HIS A 136 33.21 14.40 -1.05
C HIS A 136 31.77 13.90 -1.22
N LEU A 137 31.25 13.27 -0.18
CA LEU A 137 29.83 12.99 -0.02
C LEU A 137 29.15 14.28 0.43
N LEU A 138 28.10 14.69 -0.28
CA LEU A 138 27.24 15.79 0.16
C LEU A 138 25.97 15.24 0.77
N ASP A 139 25.70 15.54 2.04
CA ASP A 139 24.41 15.32 2.69
C ASP A 139 23.68 16.65 2.81
N ILE A 140 22.65 16.84 1.97
CA ILE A 140 21.90 18.09 1.91
C ILE A 140 21.00 18.29 3.13
N ASN A 141 20.82 17.27 3.97
CA ASN A 141 20.10 17.39 5.24
C ASN A 141 20.92 18.17 6.29
N GLN A 142 22.24 18.30 6.09
CA GLN A 142 23.07 19.18 6.89
C GLN A 142 22.83 20.63 6.45
N THR A 143 21.90 21.28 7.13
CA THR A 143 21.60 22.70 6.92
C THR A 143 22.31 23.55 7.97
N THR A 144 22.32 24.87 7.76
CA THR A 144 22.78 25.84 8.76
C THR A 144 21.72 26.91 8.95
N ASN A 145 21.61 27.43 10.17
CA ASN A 145 20.81 28.62 10.48
C ASN A 145 21.63 29.91 10.29
N SER A 146 22.96 29.81 10.26
CA SER A 146 23.85 30.93 10.00
C SER A 146 23.86 31.30 8.51
N ALA A 147 24.26 32.53 8.18
CA ALA A 147 24.40 32.92 6.77
C ALA A 147 25.44 32.07 6.02
N SER A 148 26.47 31.59 6.73
CA SER A 148 27.51 30.70 6.24
C SER A 148 28.01 29.81 7.37
N ASP A 149 28.36 28.56 7.06
CA ASP A 149 28.93 27.60 8.00
C ASP A 149 29.88 26.62 7.29
N ILE A 150 30.65 25.87 8.08
CA ILE A 150 31.54 24.82 7.58
C ILE A 150 30.75 23.51 7.51
N TYR A 151 30.61 22.98 6.29
CA TYR A 151 30.13 21.64 6.06
C TYR A 151 31.29 20.64 6.18
N ASN A 152 31.11 19.65 7.04
CA ASN A 152 32.06 18.57 7.24
C ASN A 152 31.57 17.32 6.50
N CYS A 153 32.27 16.92 5.45
CA CYS A 153 31.94 15.72 4.68
C CYS A 153 31.84 14.49 5.61
N PRO A 154 30.67 13.82 5.73
CA PRO A 154 30.47 12.66 6.62
C PRO A 154 31.43 11.51 6.36
N SER A 155 31.92 11.40 5.13
CA SER A 155 32.78 10.29 4.73
C SER A 155 34.22 10.42 5.25
N CYS A 156 34.75 11.64 5.37
CA CYS A 156 36.16 11.87 5.64
C CYS A 156 36.46 12.87 6.76
N TYR A 157 35.50 13.70 7.19
CA TYR A 157 35.63 14.70 8.25
C TYR A 157 36.78 15.71 8.08
N SER A 158 37.45 15.73 6.92
CA SER A 158 38.70 16.46 6.71
C SER A 158 38.64 17.43 5.52
N GLY A 159 37.49 17.55 4.86
CA GLY A 159 37.24 18.56 3.83
C GLY A 159 36.30 19.61 4.38
N SER A 160 36.74 20.87 4.45
CA SER A 160 35.86 22.00 4.69
C SER A 160 35.13 22.31 3.38
N SER A 161 33.84 22.06 3.31
CA SER A 161 33.00 22.76 2.34
C SER A 161 32.35 23.94 3.05
N THR A 162 31.91 24.93 2.30
CA THR A 162 31.05 25.99 2.84
C THR A 162 29.61 25.69 2.49
N ILE A 163 28.72 25.87 3.46
CA ILE A 163 27.29 25.93 3.24
C ILE A 163 26.84 27.37 3.49
N THR A 164 26.30 28.02 2.46
CA THR A 164 25.76 29.38 2.54
C THR A 164 24.24 29.33 2.47
N ARG A 165 23.57 29.92 3.47
CA ARG A 165 22.11 30.05 3.54
C ARG A 165 21.68 31.41 2.99
N TYR A 166 20.74 31.41 2.05
CA TYR A 166 20.16 32.64 1.49
C TYR A 166 18.74 32.87 2.02
N GLU A 167 18.62 33.66 3.08
CA GLU A 167 17.33 33.95 3.73
C GLU A 167 16.45 34.94 2.99
N LYS A 168 17.00 35.73 2.05
CA LYS A 168 16.23 36.72 1.27
C LYS A 168 14.98 36.12 0.60
N HIS A 169 15.01 34.82 0.31
CA HIS A 169 13.90 34.14 -0.35
C HIS A 169 12.82 33.62 0.61
N MET A 170 13.11 33.53 1.91
CA MET A 170 12.22 32.94 2.89
C MET A 170 10.98 33.80 3.13
N SER A 171 11.14 35.11 3.27
CA SER A 171 10.02 36.04 3.54
C SER A 171 9.18 36.37 2.31
N GLN A 172 9.79 36.36 1.12
CA GLN A 172 9.12 36.78 -0.11
C GLN A 172 8.58 35.61 -0.95
N TYR A 173 9.25 34.46 -0.93
CA TYR A 173 8.98 33.36 -1.86
C TYR A 173 8.72 32.01 -1.18
N GLU A 174 8.69 31.98 0.15
CA GLU A 174 8.39 30.77 0.94
C GLU A 174 9.35 29.59 0.68
N TYR A 175 10.63 29.89 0.43
CA TYR A 175 11.68 28.87 0.34
C TYR A 175 13.02 29.37 0.86
N VAL A 176 13.89 28.42 1.23
CA VAL A 176 15.29 28.70 1.55
C VAL A 176 16.19 28.07 0.49
N ARG A 177 17.15 28.84 0.01
CA ARG A 177 18.20 28.33 -0.90
C ARG A 177 19.49 28.13 -0.11
N TYR A 178 20.07 26.96 -0.25
CA TYR A 178 21.41 26.62 0.23
C TYR A 178 22.36 26.50 -0.95
N TYR A 179 23.57 27.04 -0.78
CA TYR A 179 24.68 26.89 -1.71
C TYR A 179 25.78 26.10 -1.01
N TYR A 180 26.18 24.99 -1.60
CA TYR A 180 27.26 24.15 -1.11
C TYR A 180 28.43 24.32 -2.05
N ALA A 181 29.60 24.65 -1.51
CA ALA A 181 30.84 24.75 -2.28
C ALA A 181 31.97 24.01 -1.59
N SER A 182 32.62 23.11 -2.31
CA SER A 182 33.78 22.39 -1.80
C SER A 182 35.00 23.32 -1.82
N SER A 183 35.66 23.55 -0.67
CA SER A 183 36.90 24.34 -0.66
C SER A 183 38.10 23.55 -1.19
N SER A 184 38.02 22.22 -1.10
CA SER A 184 38.98 21.26 -1.63
C SER A 184 38.22 20.14 -2.32
N GLY A 185 38.64 19.69 -3.51
CA GLY A 185 37.98 18.56 -4.18
C GLY A 185 36.61 18.90 -4.76
N ASN A 186 35.77 17.89 -4.94
CA ASN A 186 34.47 17.99 -5.60
C ASN A 186 33.42 17.12 -4.90
N PHE A 187 32.14 17.40 -5.14
CA PHE A 187 31.05 16.53 -4.72
C PHE A 187 30.86 15.37 -5.70
N GLY A 188 30.73 14.16 -5.15
CA GLY A 188 30.29 12.97 -5.86
C GLY A 188 28.83 12.69 -5.52
N ASN A 189 28.58 11.69 -4.68
CA ASN A 189 27.23 11.34 -4.25
C ASN A 189 26.57 12.50 -3.49
N VAL A 190 25.33 12.81 -3.85
CA VAL A 190 24.45 13.70 -3.08
C VAL A 190 23.41 12.86 -2.37
N ARG A 191 23.23 13.07 -1.07
CA ARG A 191 22.26 12.40 -0.20
C ARG A 191 21.35 13.39 0.48
N ASN A 192 20.20 12.89 0.92
CA ASN A 192 19.40 13.50 1.98
C ASN A 192 19.24 12.44 3.06
N SER A 193 19.99 12.61 4.16
CA SER A 193 20.15 11.56 5.17
C SER A 193 20.74 10.27 4.55
N ASP A 194 20.11 9.11 4.74
CA ASP A 194 20.61 7.85 4.20
C ASP A 194 20.24 7.60 2.73
N GLN A 195 19.42 8.45 2.12
CA GLN A 195 18.97 8.27 0.74
C GLN A 195 19.88 9.00 -0.26
N THR A 196 20.50 8.26 -1.18
CA THR A 196 21.20 8.83 -2.33
C THR A 196 20.21 9.45 -3.32
N ILE A 197 20.37 10.74 -3.57
CA ILE A 197 19.48 11.59 -4.37
C ILE A 197 19.91 11.64 -5.82
N ALA A 198 21.18 11.96 -6.05
CA ALA A 198 21.69 12.27 -7.38
C ALA A 198 23.15 11.88 -7.51
N LEU A 199 23.51 11.61 -8.76
CA LEU A 199 24.87 11.47 -9.24
C LEU A 199 25.18 12.60 -10.17
N PRO A 200 25.91 13.62 -9.70
CA PRO A 200 26.53 14.55 -10.60
C PRO A 200 27.44 13.77 -11.57
N PRO A 201 27.24 13.90 -12.89
CA PRO A 201 28.11 13.28 -13.86
C PRO A 201 29.46 14.02 -13.83
N GLY A 202 30.38 13.52 -12.99
CA GLY A 202 31.73 14.03 -12.87
C GLY A 202 31.95 14.95 -11.68
N ILE A 203 32.87 15.89 -11.88
CA ILE A 203 33.42 16.81 -10.88
C ILE A 203 32.44 17.97 -10.67
N VAL A 204 31.75 18.00 -9.54
CA VAL A 204 30.87 19.12 -9.15
C VAL A 204 31.45 19.92 -7.99
N PRO A 205 32.04 21.10 -8.25
CA PRO A 205 32.67 21.90 -7.19
C PRO A 205 31.64 22.58 -6.28
N HIS A 206 30.43 22.82 -6.78
CA HIS A 206 29.36 23.47 -6.04
C HIS A 206 27.97 23.08 -6.54
N LEU A 207 26.97 23.21 -5.67
CA LEU A 207 25.57 23.00 -6.02
C LEU A 207 24.61 23.86 -5.21
N TYR A 208 23.37 23.94 -5.69
CA TYR A 208 22.29 24.69 -5.08
C TYR A 208 21.16 23.75 -4.71
N VAL A 209 20.62 23.92 -3.50
CA VAL A 209 19.47 23.15 -3.01
C VAL A 209 18.40 24.12 -2.55
N TYR A 210 17.16 23.89 -2.97
CA TYR A 210 16.03 24.72 -2.59
C TYR A 210 15.05 23.89 -1.75
N TRP A 211 14.83 24.37 -0.54
CA TRP A 211 13.97 23.75 0.46
C TRP A 211 12.66 24.51 0.56
N SER A 212 11.55 23.78 0.59
CA SER A 212 10.30 24.35 1.11
C SER A 212 10.49 24.74 2.58
N ILE A 213 9.74 25.75 3.03
CA ILE A 213 9.65 26.08 4.46
C ILE A 213 8.37 25.51 5.07
N GLY A 214 8.32 25.43 6.41
CA GLY A 214 7.15 24.95 7.16
C GLY A 214 7.45 23.70 7.98
N THR A 215 6.40 23.05 8.47
CA THR A 215 6.48 21.85 9.34
C THR A 215 7.15 20.66 8.66
N ASN A 216 7.08 20.59 7.33
CA ASN A 216 7.64 19.52 6.52
C ASN A 216 8.68 20.07 5.54
N ALA A 217 9.60 20.91 6.03
CA ALA A 217 10.68 21.47 5.22
C ALA A 217 11.45 20.33 4.52
N THR A 218 11.47 20.35 3.19
CA THR A 218 12.06 19.27 2.39
C THR A 218 12.76 19.85 1.17
N PRO A 219 13.91 19.28 0.75
CA PRO A 219 14.56 19.69 -0.48
C PRO A 219 13.73 19.21 -1.67
N LEU A 220 13.32 20.14 -2.52
CA LEU A 220 12.48 19.87 -3.70
C LEU A 220 13.19 20.14 -5.02
N ILE A 221 14.20 21.02 -5.02
CA ILE A 221 14.98 21.37 -6.22
C ILE A 221 16.46 21.27 -5.92
N LEU A 222 17.21 20.69 -6.85
CA LEU A 222 18.66 20.56 -6.82
C LEU A 222 19.23 21.06 -8.16
N SER A 223 20.31 21.83 -8.13
CA SER A 223 20.97 22.32 -9.35
C SER A 223 22.49 22.33 -9.22
N TYR A 224 23.18 21.87 -10.26
CA TYR A 224 24.65 21.88 -10.32
C TYR A 224 25.17 21.95 -11.76
N PRO A 225 26.41 22.43 -11.98
CA PRO A 225 27.00 22.49 -13.31
C PRO A 225 27.39 21.10 -13.83
N VAL A 226 27.06 20.83 -15.09
CA VAL A 226 27.45 19.67 -15.90
C VAL A 226 27.95 20.20 -17.23
N GLU A 227 29.22 19.97 -17.55
CA GLU A 227 29.83 20.40 -18.83
C GLU A 227 29.63 21.91 -19.12
N GLY A 228 29.71 22.74 -18.07
CA GLY A 228 29.55 24.20 -18.16
C GLY A 228 28.10 24.70 -18.20
N LYS A 229 27.10 23.82 -18.14
CA LYS A 229 25.67 24.18 -18.06
C LYS A 229 25.05 23.68 -16.77
N TYR A 230 24.15 24.46 -16.16
CA TYR A 230 23.45 23.99 -14.97
C TYR A 230 22.35 23.01 -15.34
N GLN A 231 22.40 21.83 -14.74
CA GLN A 231 21.33 20.85 -14.78
C GLN A 231 20.47 20.99 -13.53
N TRP A 232 19.16 20.91 -13.70
CA TRP A 232 18.19 21.09 -12.65
C TRP A 232 17.43 19.79 -12.43
N TYR A 233 17.19 19.47 -11.17
CA TYR A 233 16.47 18.29 -10.75
C TYR A 233 15.35 18.70 -9.82
N ILE A 234 14.19 18.10 -10.00
CA ILE A 234 13.00 18.37 -9.20
C ILE A 234 12.36 17.06 -8.75
N ARG A 235 11.72 17.10 -7.59
CA ARG A 235 10.89 16.00 -7.09
C ARG A 235 9.67 16.56 -6.35
N SER A 236 8.64 15.76 -6.19
CA SER A 236 7.55 16.07 -5.26
C SER A 236 7.93 15.67 -3.83
N CYS A 237 7.25 16.24 -2.84
CA CYS A 237 7.44 15.87 -1.44
C CYS A 237 7.23 14.36 -1.24
N GLY A 238 8.16 13.73 -0.52
CA GLY A 238 8.18 12.28 -0.31
C GLY A 238 8.77 11.45 -1.46
N ASP A 239 8.98 12.00 -2.65
CA ASP A 239 9.49 11.20 -3.77
C ASP A 239 10.92 10.70 -3.51
N THR A 240 11.14 9.44 -3.84
CA THR A 240 12.47 8.81 -3.76
C THR A 240 13.36 9.12 -4.97
N LYS A 241 12.75 9.56 -6.08
CA LYS A 241 13.43 9.82 -7.36
C LYS A 241 13.41 11.29 -7.71
N TRP A 242 14.51 11.75 -8.29
CA TRP A 242 14.66 13.11 -8.80
C TRP A 242 14.62 13.11 -10.32
N ASN A 243 13.83 14.00 -10.90
CA ASN A 243 13.64 14.10 -12.34
C ASN A 243 14.34 15.34 -12.89
N ILE A 244 14.90 15.25 -14.09
CA ILE A 244 15.54 16.40 -14.75
C ILE A 244 14.46 17.42 -15.15
N GLU A 245 14.65 18.68 -14.78
CA GLU A 245 13.78 19.80 -15.15
C GLU A 245 14.34 20.54 -16.37
N GLY A 246 13.81 20.21 -17.55
CA GLY A 246 14.29 20.73 -18.82
C GLY A 246 14.10 22.24 -18.98
N THR A 247 13.04 22.83 -18.39
CA THR A 247 12.71 24.25 -18.61
C THR A 247 13.61 25.23 -17.84
N LEU A 248 14.43 24.71 -16.91
CA LEU A 248 15.45 25.46 -16.18
C LEU A 248 16.88 25.14 -16.67
N THR A 249 17.06 24.08 -17.47
CA THR A 249 18.39 23.61 -17.87
C THR A 249 19.15 24.67 -18.67
N GLY A 250 20.43 24.86 -18.31
CA GLY A 250 21.30 25.91 -18.87
C GLY A 250 21.22 27.26 -18.15
N GLN A 251 20.24 27.46 -17.26
CA GLN A 251 20.09 28.71 -16.52
C GLN A 251 20.95 28.71 -15.25
N ASN A 252 21.71 29.79 -15.04
CA ASN A 252 22.60 29.91 -13.88
C ASN A 252 21.81 30.26 -12.60
N PRO A 253 21.74 29.37 -11.58
CA PRO A 253 21.04 29.61 -10.31
C PRO A 253 21.59 30.79 -9.50
N GLY A 254 22.88 31.11 -9.64
CA GLY A 254 23.54 32.20 -8.91
C GLY A 254 23.19 33.60 -9.44
N LEU A 255 22.85 33.71 -10.73
CA LEU A 255 22.47 34.96 -11.40
C LEU A 255 20.95 35.07 -11.62
N TYR A 256 20.18 34.10 -11.10
CA TYR A 256 18.79 33.96 -11.50
C TYR A 256 17.89 35.03 -10.87
N ASN A 257 17.39 35.92 -11.73
CA ASN A 257 16.50 37.03 -11.42
C ASN A 257 15.01 36.63 -11.37
N ASN A 258 14.66 35.34 -11.39
CA ASN A 258 13.26 34.91 -11.32
C ASN A 258 12.98 33.93 -10.17
N PRO A 259 13.14 34.38 -8.91
CA PRO A 259 12.75 33.62 -7.73
C PRO A 259 11.27 33.21 -7.72
N GLY A 260 10.38 33.93 -8.45
CA GLY A 260 8.98 33.55 -8.63
C GLY A 260 8.82 32.21 -9.35
N LYS A 261 9.56 31.97 -10.45
CA LYS A 261 9.52 30.68 -11.14
C LYS A 261 9.97 29.51 -10.24
N ILE A 262 10.98 29.74 -9.40
CA ILE A 262 11.44 28.73 -8.43
C ILE A 262 10.37 28.47 -7.36
N GLN A 263 9.71 29.53 -6.88
CA GLN A 263 8.56 29.42 -5.98
C GLN A 263 7.44 28.58 -6.62
N ASP A 264 7.08 28.85 -7.88
CA ASP A 264 6.03 28.09 -8.59
C ASP A 264 6.35 26.58 -8.62
N PHE A 265 7.61 26.23 -8.88
CA PHE A 265 8.06 24.84 -8.84
C PHE A 265 7.97 24.23 -7.45
N ILE A 266 8.38 24.96 -6.41
CA ILE A 266 8.31 24.51 -5.02
C ILE A 266 6.84 24.30 -4.62
N GLN A 267 5.97 25.28 -4.86
CA GLN A 267 4.55 25.21 -4.53
C GLN A 267 3.83 24.08 -5.29
N LYS A 268 4.21 23.85 -6.56
CA LYS A 268 3.66 22.73 -7.34
C LYS A 268 4.02 21.37 -6.74
N ASN A 269 5.19 21.26 -6.10
CA ASN A 269 5.81 20.01 -5.67
C ASN A 269 5.82 19.80 -4.14
N VAL A 270 5.43 20.79 -3.34
CA VAL A 270 5.32 20.63 -1.88
C VAL A 270 4.22 19.64 -1.51
N THR A 271 3.18 19.53 -2.34
CA THR A 271 2.18 18.47 -2.21
C THR A 271 2.74 17.15 -2.74
N PRO A 272 2.72 16.06 -1.95
CA PRO A 272 3.12 14.74 -2.41
C PRO A 272 2.32 14.28 -3.62
N ASN A 273 2.96 13.55 -4.54
CA ASN A 273 2.35 13.08 -5.77
C ASN A 273 2.48 11.56 -5.90
N ILE A 274 1.44 10.83 -5.51
CA ILE A 274 1.56 9.44 -5.04
C ILE A 274 0.99 8.44 -6.05
N ILE A 275 1.64 7.28 -6.16
CA ILE A 275 1.09 6.09 -6.83
C ILE A 275 0.38 5.24 -5.77
N ILE A 276 -0.95 5.18 -5.81
CA ILE A 276 -1.73 4.41 -4.83
C ILE A 276 -2.05 3.04 -5.39
N ASN A 277 -1.73 1.98 -4.65
CA ASN A 277 -2.13 0.61 -5.00
C ASN A 277 -3.33 0.20 -4.15
N LEU A 278 -4.50 0.03 -4.77
CA LEU A 278 -5.74 -0.32 -4.07
C LEU A 278 -5.79 -1.78 -3.62
N GLN A 279 -4.86 -2.64 -4.06
CA GLN A 279 -4.77 -4.03 -3.62
C GLN A 279 -4.19 -4.16 -2.20
N GLN A 280 -3.64 -3.08 -1.62
CA GLN A 280 -3.09 -3.15 -0.26
C GLN A 280 -4.20 -3.53 0.73
N GLU A 281 -3.97 -4.61 1.46
CA GLU A 281 -4.88 -5.09 2.50
C GLU A 281 -4.78 -4.23 3.76
N ARG A 282 -5.55 -4.58 4.78
CA ARG A 282 -5.48 -3.93 6.09
C ARG A 282 -4.06 -4.07 6.66
N THR A 283 -3.37 -2.94 6.74
CA THR A 283 -2.06 -2.84 7.40
C THR A 283 -2.05 -1.60 8.30
N ASN A 284 -1.23 -1.63 9.35
CA ASN A 284 -1.01 -0.44 10.18
C ASN A 284 -0.42 0.68 9.33
N SER A 285 0.45 0.32 8.40
CA SER A 285 1.02 1.25 7.43
C SER A 285 1.71 0.56 6.25
N TYR A 286 1.95 1.33 5.18
CA TYR A 286 2.81 0.98 4.04
C TYR A 286 3.42 2.23 3.40
N HIS A 287 4.47 2.05 2.60
CA HIS A 287 5.04 3.10 1.75
C HIS A 287 4.56 2.92 0.31
N PRO A 288 3.89 3.93 -0.29
CA PRO A 288 3.58 3.90 -1.71
C PRO A 288 4.85 3.76 -2.57
N LYS A 289 4.69 3.18 -3.75
CA LYS A 289 5.78 2.96 -4.70
C LYS A 289 6.50 4.27 -5.00
N ASP A 290 7.83 4.22 -4.97
CA ASP A 290 8.73 5.36 -5.20
C ASP A 290 8.54 6.55 -4.23
N ASN A 291 7.94 6.35 -3.05
CA ASN A 291 7.70 7.41 -2.07
C ASN A 291 8.14 7.00 -0.64
N THR A 292 8.56 7.98 0.17
CA THR A 292 9.02 7.78 1.56
C THR A 292 7.93 8.06 2.59
N LEU A 293 6.79 8.60 2.19
CA LEU A 293 5.68 8.87 3.10
C LEU A 293 4.94 7.58 3.43
N GLU A 294 4.35 7.56 4.62
CA GLU A 294 3.66 6.40 5.16
C GLU A 294 2.15 6.57 4.99
N PHE A 295 1.45 5.50 4.63
CA PHE A 295 0.02 5.46 4.36
C PHE A 295 -0.64 4.35 5.17
N ASN A 296 -1.86 4.55 5.63
CA ASN A 296 -2.69 3.55 6.29
C ASN A 296 -3.83 3.07 5.37
N VAL A 297 -4.34 1.87 5.64
CA VAL A 297 -5.54 1.34 5.00
C VAL A 297 -6.60 1.08 6.06
N GLU A 298 -7.64 1.90 6.08
CA GLU A 298 -8.83 1.71 6.88
C GLU A 298 -9.81 0.82 6.11
N VAL A 299 -10.30 -0.24 6.74
CA VAL A 299 -11.24 -1.18 6.13
C VAL A 299 -12.55 -1.15 6.90
N THR A 300 -13.62 -0.80 6.20
CA THR A 300 -14.98 -0.73 6.74
C THR A 300 -15.95 -1.43 5.80
N GLU A 301 -16.98 -2.07 6.35
CA GLU A 301 -18.11 -2.49 5.53
C GLU A 301 -18.92 -1.24 5.19
N ASN A 302 -19.01 -0.88 3.90
CA ASN A 302 -19.67 0.34 3.46
C ASN A 302 -20.40 0.11 2.12
N PRO A 303 -21.74 0.17 2.09
CA PRO A 303 -22.62 0.45 3.22
C PRO A 303 -22.61 -0.67 4.28
N GLU A 304 -23.00 -0.33 5.52
CA GLU A 304 -23.05 -1.30 6.62
C GLU A 304 -23.96 -2.49 6.27
N HIS A 305 -23.53 -3.71 6.61
CA HIS A 305 -24.26 -4.97 6.35
C HIS A 305 -24.54 -5.28 4.87
N SER A 306 -23.81 -4.66 3.94
CA SER A 306 -24.02 -4.86 2.51
C SER A 306 -23.21 -6.02 1.91
N GLY A 307 -22.19 -6.51 2.62
CA GLY A 307 -21.15 -7.40 2.08
C GLY A 307 -20.14 -6.69 1.19
N TYR A 308 -20.22 -5.36 1.04
CA TYR A 308 -19.23 -4.54 0.35
C TYR A 308 -18.29 -3.86 1.34
N TYR A 309 -17.02 -3.80 0.97
CA TYR A 309 -15.98 -3.25 1.83
C TYR A 309 -15.28 -2.06 1.16
N GLU A 310 -15.16 -0.97 1.89
CA GLU A 310 -14.34 0.18 1.53
C GLU A 310 -12.93 0.01 2.10
N TYR A 311 -11.93 0.06 1.24
CA TYR A 311 -10.52 0.09 1.58
C TYR A 311 -10.02 1.51 1.34
N LYS A 312 -10.02 2.31 2.40
CA LYS A 312 -9.68 3.73 2.35
C LYS A 312 -8.20 3.93 2.66
N HIS A 313 -7.47 4.44 1.68
CA HIS A 313 -6.06 4.78 1.76
C HIS A 313 -5.91 6.26 2.12
N SER A 314 -5.17 6.54 3.20
CA SER A 314 -4.81 7.90 3.61
C SER A 314 -3.35 7.95 4.06
N MET A 315 -2.79 9.14 4.12
CA MET A 315 -1.46 9.35 4.70
C MET A 315 -1.54 9.13 6.21
N VAL A 316 -0.50 8.55 6.82
CA VAL A 316 -0.41 8.45 8.29
C VAL A 316 -0.25 9.86 8.87
N GLY A 317 -1.14 10.22 9.80
CA GLY A 317 -1.27 11.58 10.32
C GLY A 317 -2.23 12.44 9.50
N GLU A 318 -2.26 13.75 9.78
CA GLU A 318 -3.03 14.69 8.96
C GLU A 318 -2.20 15.09 7.73
N GLY A 319 -2.71 14.81 6.53
CA GLY A 319 -1.99 15.08 5.30
C GLY A 319 -2.88 15.10 4.07
N THR A 320 -2.39 15.74 3.02
CA THR A 320 -3.02 15.74 1.70
C THR A 320 -2.00 15.39 0.62
N PHE A 321 -2.47 14.87 -0.50
CA PHE A 321 -1.64 14.43 -1.61
C PHE A 321 -2.39 14.57 -2.95
N LYS A 322 -1.63 14.56 -4.04
CA LYS A 322 -2.12 14.38 -5.40
C LYS A 322 -1.95 12.92 -5.79
N VAL A 323 -2.85 12.39 -6.62
CA VAL A 323 -2.71 11.03 -7.14
C VAL A 323 -2.05 11.09 -8.51
N ARG A 324 -0.85 10.51 -8.60
CA ARG A 324 -0.10 10.37 -9.86
C ARG A 324 -0.72 9.30 -10.75
N SER A 325 -1.03 8.17 -10.15
CA SER A 325 -1.69 7.03 -10.77
C SER A 325 -2.31 6.14 -9.70
N VAL A 326 -3.33 5.40 -10.09
CA VAL A 326 -3.92 4.35 -9.26
C VAL A 326 -3.56 3.01 -9.88
N GLU A 327 -3.07 2.08 -9.07
CA GLU A 327 -2.74 0.72 -9.44
C GLU A 327 -3.66 -0.25 -8.67
N HIS A 328 -3.91 -1.43 -9.23
CA HIS A 328 -4.42 -2.60 -8.54
C HIS A 328 -3.45 -3.75 -8.80
N GLY A 329 -2.69 -4.12 -7.77
CA GLY A 329 -1.59 -5.06 -7.89
C GLY A 329 -0.48 -4.51 -8.78
N ARG A 330 -0.32 -5.08 -9.98
CA ARG A 330 0.69 -4.63 -10.97
C ARG A 330 0.09 -3.86 -12.14
N LYS A 331 -1.22 -3.62 -12.12
CA LYS A 331 -1.96 -3.03 -13.23
C LYS A 331 -2.36 -1.59 -12.90
N THR A 332 -2.03 -0.66 -13.79
CA THR A 332 -2.52 0.72 -13.71
C THR A 332 -4.02 0.76 -14.06
N LEU A 333 -4.80 1.50 -13.29
CA LEU A 333 -6.21 1.79 -13.53
C LEU A 333 -6.32 3.07 -14.37
N ASP A 334 -6.28 2.90 -15.69
CA ASP A 334 -6.33 4.03 -16.63
C ASP A 334 -7.64 4.82 -16.51
N GLY A 335 -7.58 6.14 -16.73
CA GLY A 335 -8.76 7.04 -16.61
C GLY A 335 -8.89 7.72 -15.24
N ILE A 336 -8.28 7.16 -14.19
CA ILE A 336 -8.28 7.77 -12.85
C ILE A 336 -7.15 8.81 -12.74
N LYS A 337 -7.47 10.08 -12.96
CA LYS A 337 -6.52 11.20 -12.91
C LYS A 337 -7.10 12.41 -12.16
N PRO A 338 -7.23 12.35 -10.84
CA PRO A 338 -7.68 13.52 -10.10
C PRO A 338 -6.58 14.59 -10.13
N GLU A 339 -6.90 15.77 -10.67
CA GLU A 339 -5.97 16.92 -10.64
C GLU A 339 -5.96 17.62 -9.26
N LYS A 340 -6.92 17.26 -8.41
CA LYS A 340 -7.15 17.86 -7.10
C LYS A 340 -6.23 17.28 -6.03
N ILE A 341 -6.01 18.09 -5.01
CA ILE A 341 -5.37 17.69 -3.76
C ILE A 341 -6.43 17.03 -2.89
N ILE A 342 -6.16 15.82 -2.40
CA ILE A 342 -7.11 14.99 -1.65
C ILE A 342 -6.48 14.50 -0.36
N SER A 343 -7.31 14.08 0.60
CA SER A 343 -6.85 13.46 1.86
C SER A 343 -6.95 11.93 1.85
N SER A 344 -7.77 11.35 0.97
CA SER A 344 -7.95 9.90 0.87
C SER A 344 -8.46 9.46 -0.50
N ILE A 345 -8.22 8.19 -0.81
CA ILE A 345 -8.79 7.46 -1.94
C ILE A 345 -9.24 6.08 -1.46
N SER A 346 -10.40 5.61 -1.90
CA SER A 346 -10.97 4.34 -1.48
C SER A 346 -11.25 3.42 -2.66
N GLY A 347 -11.00 2.12 -2.50
CA GLY A 347 -11.53 1.08 -3.38
C GLY A 347 -12.70 0.36 -2.72
N PHE A 348 -13.79 0.16 -3.46
CA PHE A 348 -14.96 -0.61 -2.98
C PHE A 348 -14.93 -2.02 -3.56
N TYR A 349 -15.00 -3.02 -2.69
CA TYR A 349 -14.87 -4.43 -3.05
C TYR A 349 -16.09 -5.25 -2.69
N TRP A 350 -16.40 -6.26 -3.50
CA TRP A 350 -17.33 -7.33 -3.12
C TRP A 350 -16.62 -8.37 -2.24
N GLY A 351 -17.00 -8.43 -0.97
CA GLY A 351 -16.30 -9.20 0.06
C GLY A 351 -15.00 -8.53 0.54
N ASP A 352 -14.28 -9.23 1.41
CA ASP A 352 -13.10 -8.74 2.13
C ASP A 352 -11.77 -9.11 1.45
N ASN A 353 -11.78 -9.47 0.17
CA ASN A 353 -10.59 -9.87 -0.57
C ASN A 353 -10.24 -8.85 -1.66
N THR A 354 -9.16 -8.10 -1.44
CA THR A 354 -8.63 -7.13 -2.41
C THR A 354 -7.81 -7.76 -3.52
N LYS A 355 -7.42 -9.04 -3.42
CA LYS A 355 -6.48 -9.63 -4.38
C LYS A 355 -7.08 -9.87 -5.76
N ASP A 356 -8.40 -9.98 -5.87
CA ASP A 356 -9.12 -10.26 -7.10
C ASP A 356 -9.58 -8.96 -7.79
N ASP A 357 -8.99 -8.67 -8.95
CA ASP A 357 -9.34 -7.51 -9.80
C ASP A 357 -10.84 -7.41 -10.11
N ASN A 358 -11.57 -8.53 -10.16
CA ASN A 358 -13.00 -8.52 -10.46
C ASN A 358 -13.84 -8.02 -9.29
N ARG A 359 -13.30 -8.08 -8.06
CA ARG A 359 -13.97 -7.62 -6.85
C ARG A 359 -13.91 -6.11 -6.67
N LEU A 360 -12.92 -5.41 -7.21
CA LEU A 360 -12.86 -3.94 -7.15
C LEU A 360 -13.97 -3.34 -8.02
N LEU A 361 -15.07 -2.89 -7.43
CA LEU A 361 -16.26 -2.40 -8.13
C LEU A 361 -16.16 -0.90 -8.48
N LEU A 362 -15.84 -0.06 -7.50
CA LEU A 362 -15.77 1.40 -7.63
C LEU A 362 -14.47 1.93 -7.01
N VAL A 363 -14.03 3.11 -7.46
CA VAL A 363 -12.97 3.89 -6.81
C VAL A 363 -13.54 5.26 -6.43
N HIS A 364 -13.43 5.64 -5.16
CA HIS A 364 -13.88 6.92 -4.63
C HIS A 364 -12.68 7.78 -4.27
N ILE A 365 -12.71 9.05 -4.66
CA ILE A 365 -11.60 9.99 -4.44
C ILE A 365 -12.11 11.16 -3.61
N GLY A 366 -11.49 11.44 -2.46
CA GLY A 366 -11.83 12.59 -1.60
C GLY A 366 -12.65 12.24 -0.36
N ALA A 367 -13.14 13.28 0.33
CA ALA A 367 -13.59 13.18 1.73
C ALA A 367 -15.11 13.28 1.98
N ARG A 368 -15.97 13.42 0.95
CA ARG A 368 -17.47 13.36 1.05
C ARG A 368 -18.22 13.75 -0.25
N THR A 369 -17.61 14.54 -1.14
CA THR A 369 -18.29 15.08 -2.35
C THR A 369 -17.43 14.99 -3.61
N GLU A 370 -16.60 13.95 -3.75
CA GLU A 370 -15.69 13.85 -4.88
C GLU A 370 -15.68 12.45 -5.49
N TYR A 371 -15.24 12.43 -6.74
CA TYR A 371 -15.75 11.57 -7.80
C TYR A 371 -15.70 10.07 -7.50
N TYR A 372 -16.79 9.38 -7.84
CA TYR A 372 -16.75 7.94 -8.03
C TYR A 372 -16.31 7.63 -9.46
N TYR A 373 -15.41 6.67 -9.58
CA TYR A 373 -14.98 6.10 -10.84
C TYR A 373 -15.52 4.68 -10.92
N LYS A 374 -16.07 4.34 -12.09
CA LYS A 374 -16.46 2.97 -12.42
C LYS A 374 -15.74 2.53 -13.69
N LYS A 375 -15.54 1.22 -13.81
CA LYS A 375 -14.92 0.66 -15.00
C LYS A 375 -15.86 0.77 -16.19
N ASN A 376 -15.40 1.32 -17.29
CA ASN A 376 -16.19 1.40 -18.52
C ASN A 376 -16.42 -0.03 -19.07
N PRO A 377 -17.66 -0.45 -19.35
CA PRO A 377 -17.92 -1.79 -19.88
C PRO A 377 -17.38 -2.01 -21.30
N TYR A 378 -17.06 -0.93 -22.02
CA TYR A 378 -16.59 -0.94 -23.42
C TYR A 378 -15.11 -0.58 -23.56
N SER A 379 -14.40 -0.28 -22.45
CA SER A 379 -12.97 0.03 -22.50
C SER A 379 -12.22 -0.45 -21.26
N SER A 380 -10.90 -0.36 -21.25
CA SER A 380 -10.08 -0.62 -20.06
C SER A 380 -10.06 0.55 -19.08
N ASN A 381 -10.64 1.70 -19.45
CA ASN A 381 -10.60 2.92 -18.67
C ASN A 381 -11.65 2.92 -17.57
N TRP A 382 -11.38 3.72 -16.56
CA TRP A 382 -12.29 4.10 -15.49
C TRP A 382 -12.84 5.49 -15.79
N ASP A 383 -14.15 5.60 -15.79
CA ASP A 383 -14.87 6.84 -16.07
C ASP A 383 -15.48 7.39 -14.78
N ILE A 384 -15.50 8.71 -14.67
CA ILE A 384 -16.21 9.41 -13.60
C ILE A 384 -17.71 9.17 -13.76
N ASP A 385 -18.37 8.76 -12.68
CA ASP A 385 -19.82 8.69 -12.59
C ASP A 385 -20.32 9.66 -11.50
N SER A 386 -20.72 10.85 -11.94
CA SER A 386 -21.25 11.90 -11.06
C SER A 386 -22.65 11.60 -10.51
N SER A 387 -23.30 10.51 -10.96
CA SER A 387 -24.60 10.10 -10.45
C SER A 387 -24.51 9.22 -9.21
N ILE A 388 -23.29 8.88 -8.76
CA ILE A 388 -23.06 8.08 -7.55
C ILE A 388 -22.83 9.02 -6.36
N TYR A 389 -23.58 8.80 -5.29
CA TYR A 389 -23.50 9.53 -4.03
C TYR A 389 -23.89 8.59 -2.87
N GLN A 390 -23.70 9.00 -1.62
CA GLN A 390 -23.81 8.09 -0.47
C GLN A 390 -25.17 7.37 -0.40
N GLU A 391 -26.27 8.09 -0.65
CA GLU A 391 -27.64 7.59 -0.55
C GLU A 391 -28.00 6.57 -1.65
N ASN A 392 -27.26 6.52 -2.76
CA ASN A 392 -27.46 5.50 -3.80
C ASN A 392 -26.28 4.55 -3.99
N LEU A 393 -25.24 4.67 -3.16
CA LEU A 393 -24.01 3.88 -3.24
C LEU A 393 -24.29 2.37 -3.25
N LEU A 394 -25.19 1.91 -2.37
CA LEU A 394 -25.58 0.50 -2.28
C LEU A 394 -26.10 -0.03 -3.64
N VAL A 395 -27.09 0.67 -4.20
CA VAL A 395 -27.72 0.32 -5.48
C VAL A 395 -26.68 0.31 -6.61
N ARG A 396 -25.72 1.23 -6.59
CA ARG A 396 -24.64 1.29 -7.60
C ARG A 396 -23.65 0.15 -7.45
N LEU A 397 -23.26 -0.20 -6.22
CA LEU A 397 -22.43 -1.37 -5.97
C LEU A 397 -23.09 -2.66 -6.47
N ASP A 398 -24.41 -2.81 -6.28
CA ASP A 398 -25.13 -3.97 -6.82
C ASP A 398 -25.16 -4.03 -8.33
N GLN A 399 -25.34 -2.88 -8.97
CA GLN A 399 -25.31 -2.78 -10.43
C GLN A 399 -23.95 -3.23 -10.96
N GLU A 400 -22.86 -2.71 -10.40
CA GLU A 400 -21.51 -3.09 -10.78
C GLU A 400 -21.21 -4.56 -10.49
N ASN A 401 -21.64 -5.06 -9.33
CA ASN A 401 -21.45 -6.46 -8.95
C ASN A 401 -22.25 -7.42 -9.85
N CYS A 402 -23.51 -7.09 -10.18
CA CYS A 402 -24.28 -7.89 -11.13
C CYS A 402 -23.63 -7.89 -12.51
N VAL A 403 -23.26 -6.71 -13.03
CA VAL A 403 -22.70 -6.59 -14.39
C VAL A 403 -21.40 -7.39 -14.51
N ARG A 404 -20.50 -7.23 -13.54
CA ARG A 404 -19.12 -7.74 -13.60
C ARG A 404 -18.98 -9.17 -13.10
N ASN A 405 -19.60 -9.47 -11.96
CA ASN A 405 -19.42 -10.75 -11.27
C ASN A 405 -20.62 -11.69 -11.43
N LYS A 406 -21.67 -11.27 -12.15
CA LYS A 406 -22.94 -12.01 -12.26
C LYS A 406 -23.52 -12.35 -10.88
N ALA A 407 -23.26 -11.47 -9.90
CA ALA A 407 -23.77 -11.58 -8.55
C ALA A 407 -25.06 -10.76 -8.41
N HIS A 408 -26.19 -11.45 -8.40
CA HIS A 408 -27.53 -10.88 -8.41
C HIS A 408 -28.06 -10.67 -7.00
N VAL A 409 -29.00 -9.72 -6.86
CA VAL A 409 -29.70 -9.48 -5.60
C VAL A 409 -31.02 -10.25 -5.61
N ALA A 410 -31.21 -11.13 -4.62
CA ALA A 410 -32.44 -11.90 -4.46
C ALA A 410 -33.41 -11.19 -3.51
N ASP A 411 -34.68 -11.03 -3.92
CA ASP A 411 -35.75 -10.53 -3.05
C ASP A 411 -36.54 -11.73 -2.50
N ILE A 412 -36.31 -12.05 -1.21
CA ILE A 412 -36.92 -13.18 -0.51
C ILE A 412 -38.36 -12.91 -0.08
N SER A 413 -38.90 -11.71 -0.32
CA SER A 413 -40.33 -11.46 -0.15
C SER A 413 -41.16 -11.99 -1.32
N LYS A 414 -40.52 -12.26 -2.46
CA LYS A 414 -41.19 -12.79 -3.64
C LYS A 414 -41.48 -14.27 -3.47
N VAL A 415 -42.72 -14.65 -3.80
CA VAL A 415 -43.23 -16.03 -3.76
C VAL A 415 -43.94 -16.43 -5.07
N SER A 416 -43.76 -15.65 -6.14
CA SER A 416 -44.35 -15.89 -7.48
C SER A 416 -43.47 -16.84 -8.32
N GLU A 417 -43.72 -17.00 -9.62
CA GLU A 417 -42.95 -17.94 -10.48
C GLU A 417 -41.53 -17.43 -10.82
N TYR A 418 -41.36 -16.13 -11.09
CA TYR A 418 -40.05 -15.51 -11.29
C TYR A 418 -40.10 -14.00 -11.01
N TYR A 419 -38.93 -13.38 -10.82
CA TYR A 419 -38.76 -11.91 -10.88
C TYR A 419 -37.42 -11.54 -11.53
N ARG A 420 -37.27 -10.27 -11.92
CA ARG A 420 -36.02 -9.76 -12.50
C ARG A 420 -35.14 -9.13 -11.41
N CYS A 421 -33.85 -9.41 -11.44
CA CYS A 421 -32.87 -8.75 -10.58
C CYS A 421 -32.85 -7.25 -10.87
N TYR A 422 -33.20 -6.41 -9.88
CA TYR A 422 -33.28 -4.95 -10.06
C TYR A 422 -31.91 -4.34 -10.42
N ALA A 423 -30.80 -4.97 -10.02
CA ALA A 423 -29.46 -4.44 -10.22
C ALA A 423 -29.01 -4.45 -11.70
N CYS A 424 -29.64 -5.24 -12.56
CA CYS A 424 -29.21 -5.33 -13.95
C CYS A 424 -30.37 -5.55 -14.94
N SER A 425 -31.60 -5.71 -14.45
CA SER A 425 -32.85 -5.87 -15.21
C SER A 425 -32.90 -7.03 -16.22
N GLY A 426 -31.78 -7.71 -16.48
CA GLY A 426 -31.65 -8.74 -17.51
C GLY A 426 -31.72 -10.18 -16.99
N GLN A 427 -31.35 -10.43 -15.74
CA GLN A 427 -31.36 -11.79 -15.19
C GLN A 427 -32.66 -12.08 -14.43
N SER A 428 -33.33 -13.16 -14.83
CA SER A 428 -34.45 -13.73 -14.08
C SER A 428 -33.93 -14.56 -12.92
N ILE A 429 -34.61 -14.44 -11.79
CA ILE A 429 -34.50 -15.34 -10.64
C ILE A 429 -35.78 -16.17 -10.62
N ASN A 430 -35.64 -17.45 -10.91
CA ASN A 430 -36.74 -18.40 -10.91
C ASN A 430 -37.04 -18.82 -9.48
N MET A 431 -38.31 -19.07 -9.22
CA MET A 431 -38.76 -19.56 -7.93
C MET A 431 -39.49 -20.88 -8.10
N VAL A 432 -39.19 -21.82 -7.22
CA VAL A 432 -39.97 -23.06 -7.07
C VAL A 432 -40.59 -23.01 -5.69
N SER A 433 -41.91 -22.85 -5.63
CA SER A 433 -42.67 -22.84 -4.39
C SER A 433 -43.35 -24.19 -4.16
N SER A 434 -43.21 -24.75 -2.96
CA SER A 434 -44.03 -25.85 -2.45
C SER A 434 -44.72 -25.43 -1.15
N ASP A 435 -45.97 -25.87 -1.00
CA ASP A 435 -46.69 -25.77 0.25
C ASP A 435 -46.37 -27.01 1.09
N GLU A 436 -45.96 -26.82 2.34
CA GLU A 436 -45.42 -27.87 3.19
C GLU A 436 -46.25 -28.05 4.48
N ASP A 437 -46.20 -29.25 5.05
CA ASP A 437 -46.91 -29.67 6.28
C ASP A 437 -48.37 -29.19 6.33
N THR A 438 -49.23 -29.73 5.46
CA THR A 438 -50.67 -29.42 5.41
C THR A 438 -50.96 -27.92 5.27
N ASP A 439 -50.23 -27.22 4.40
CA ASP A 439 -50.43 -25.80 4.10
C ASP A 439 -50.11 -24.82 5.24
N LYS A 440 -49.25 -25.19 6.19
CA LYS A 440 -48.92 -24.31 7.33
C LYS A 440 -47.81 -23.30 7.01
N TYR A 441 -46.84 -23.69 6.20
CA TYR A 441 -45.75 -22.82 5.76
C TYR A 441 -45.46 -23.03 4.27
N LYS A 442 -44.74 -22.09 3.69
CA LYS A 442 -44.33 -22.14 2.28
C LYS A 442 -42.82 -22.29 2.19
N ARG A 443 -42.34 -23.17 1.31
CA ARG A 443 -40.93 -23.34 0.96
C ARG A 443 -40.72 -22.77 -0.43
N VAL A 444 -39.86 -21.77 -0.56
CA VAL A 444 -39.54 -21.11 -1.84
C VAL A 444 -38.06 -21.24 -2.14
N THR A 445 -37.73 -21.90 -3.24
CA THR A 445 -36.36 -21.98 -3.74
C THR A 445 -36.13 -20.86 -4.75
N HIS A 446 -35.28 -19.89 -4.42
CA HIS A 446 -34.83 -18.85 -5.36
C HIS A 446 -33.60 -19.36 -6.09
N LYS A 447 -33.65 -19.42 -7.43
CA LYS A 447 -32.56 -19.91 -8.27
C LYS A 447 -32.21 -18.91 -9.37
N VAL A 448 -30.92 -18.61 -9.47
CA VAL A 448 -30.36 -17.78 -10.54
C VAL A 448 -30.05 -18.67 -11.75
N ASP A 449 -30.56 -18.30 -12.93
CA ASP A 449 -30.23 -19.02 -14.17
C ASP A 449 -28.91 -18.56 -14.80
N ASN A 450 -28.50 -19.22 -15.88
CA ASN A 450 -27.44 -18.78 -16.80
C ASN A 450 -26.06 -18.57 -16.14
N GLY A 451 -25.76 -19.31 -15.07
CA GLY A 451 -24.44 -19.31 -14.44
C GLY A 451 -24.13 -18.08 -13.58
N GLY A 452 -25.14 -17.32 -13.18
CA GLY A 452 -24.99 -16.28 -12.16
C GLY A 452 -25.02 -16.84 -10.72
N SER A 453 -24.78 -15.96 -9.75
CA SER A 453 -24.88 -16.27 -8.32
C SER A 453 -25.73 -15.25 -7.57
N ILE A 454 -26.14 -15.58 -6.36
CA ILE A 454 -26.75 -14.66 -5.41
C ILE A 454 -25.60 -13.97 -4.68
N GLY A 455 -25.54 -12.64 -4.78
CA GLY A 455 -24.55 -11.80 -4.11
C GLY A 455 -25.09 -11.09 -2.87
N ARG A 456 -26.41 -10.85 -2.82
CA ARG A 456 -27.09 -10.23 -1.66
C ARG A 456 -28.57 -10.64 -1.61
N ILE A 457 -29.17 -10.48 -0.43
CA ILE A 457 -30.56 -10.84 -0.13
C ILE A 457 -31.31 -9.61 0.42
N PHE A 458 -32.53 -9.37 -0.08
CA PHE A 458 -33.47 -8.32 0.30
C PHE A 458 -34.82 -8.90 0.72
N ASP A 459 -35.54 -8.24 1.63
CA ASP A 459 -36.95 -8.49 1.92
C ASP A 459 -37.71 -7.17 1.73
N ASN A 460 -38.48 -7.04 0.63
CA ASN A 460 -39.24 -5.82 0.32
C ASN A 460 -38.37 -4.55 0.33
N ASP A 461 -37.29 -4.55 -0.48
CA ASP A 461 -36.33 -3.45 -0.60
C ASP A 461 -35.47 -3.17 0.65
N ILE A 462 -35.61 -3.98 1.71
CA ILE A 462 -34.80 -3.86 2.93
C ILE A 462 -33.63 -4.85 2.85
N SER A 463 -32.40 -4.35 3.02
CA SER A 463 -31.19 -5.18 3.11
C SER A 463 -31.24 -6.12 4.29
N GLN A 464 -30.87 -7.38 4.08
CA GLN A 464 -30.81 -8.38 5.14
C GLN A 464 -29.36 -8.52 5.63
N SER A 465 -29.16 -8.43 6.95
CA SER A 465 -27.85 -8.48 7.61
C SER A 465 -27.61 -9.82 8.33
N GLY A 466 -26.36 -10.09 8.72
CA GLY A 466 -26.02 -11.31 9.47
C GLY A 466 -25.86 -12.59 8.63
N ILE A 467 -26.08 -12.52 7.32
CA ILE A 467 -25.83 -13.62 6.38
C ILE A 467 -24.55 -13.34 5.59
N LYS A 468 -23.52 -14.17 5.80
CA LYS A 468 -22.36 -14.18 4.91
C LYS A 468 -22.67 -15.07 3.72
N ILE A 469 -22.81 -14.48 2.53
CA ILE A 469 -23.10 -15.22 1.31
C ILE A 469 -21.77 -15.69 0.70
N PRO A 470 -21.53 -17.01 0.60
CA PRO A 470 -20.33 -17.53 -0.06
C PRO A 470 -20.29 -17.14 -1.54
N ASP A 471 -19.10 -17.17 -2.14
CA ASP A 471 -18.97 -16.99 -3.58
C ASP A 471 -19.73 -18.08 -4.33
N LYS A 472 -20.36 -17.72 -5.45
CA LYS A 472 -20.95 -18.65 -6.44
C LYS A 472 -22.17 -19.45 -5.95
N ILE A 473 -22.95 -18.93 -5.02
CA ILE A 473 -24.24 -19.53 -4.65
C ILE A 473 -25.26 -19.35 -5.77
N VAL A 474 -25.74 -20.43 -6.38
CA VAL A 474 -26.73 -20.35 -7.48
C VAL A 474 -28.19 -20.38 -7.01
N SER A 475 -28.43 -20.84 -5.77
CA SER A 475 -29.78 -20.94 -5.22
C SER A 475 -29.79 -20.83 -3.70
N LEU A 476 -30.91 -20.37 -3.17
CA LEU A 476 -31.24 -20.41 -1.73
C LEU A 476 -32.67 -20.88 -1.53
N ILE A 477 -32.97 -21.43 -0.36
CA ILE A 477 -34.32 -21.86 0.02
C ILE A 477 -34.77 -20.96 1.17
N VAL A 478 -35.97 -20.41 1.06
CA VAL A 478 -36.61 -19.57 2.06
C VAL A 478 -37.84 -20.28 2.57
N PHE A 479 -38.04 -20.25 3.90
CA PHE A 479 -39.25 -20.76 4.52
C PHE A 479 -40.06 -19.59 5.06
N HIS A 480 -41.29 -19.46 4.56
CA HIS A 480 -42.20 -18.38 4.91
C HIS A 480 -43.29 -18.88 5.86
N TYR A 481 -43.45 -18.19 6.98
CA TYR A 481 -44.43 -18.52 8.01
C TYR A 481 -44.92 -17.26 8.75
N PRO A 482 -46.23 -17.17 9.06
CA PRO A 482 -47.32 -18.04 8.59
C PRO A 482 -47.48 -17.99 7.06
N LYS A 483 -48.03 -19.06 6.45
CA LYS A 483 -48.26 -19.13 5.00
C LYS A 483 -49.01 -17.89 4.45
N VAL A 484 -49.97 -17.38 5.22
CA VAL A 484 -50.79 -16.22 4.85
C VAL A 484 -50.02 -14.90 4.82
N ASP A 485 -49.02 -14.74 5.70
CA ASP A 485 -48.23 -13.50 5.81
C ASP A 485 -47.08 -13.48 4.80
N ASN A 486 -46.68 -14.65 4.28
CA ASN A 486 -45.47 -14.84 3.48
C ASN A 486 -44.24 -14.15 4.10
N LYS A 487 -44.11 -14.17 5.44
CA LYS A 487 -42.92 -13.63 6.10
C LYS A 487 -41.81 -14.67 6.09
N ALA A 488 -40.72 -14.38 5.41
CA ALA A 488 -39.54 -15.25 5.41
C ALA A 488 -38.96 -15.32 6.82
N LEU A 489 -38.83 -16.48 7.46
CA LEU A 489 -38.29 -16.60 8.83
C LEU A 489 -37.03 -17.45 8.93
N LEU A 490 -36.79 -18.31 7.93
CA LEU A 490 -35.65 -19.22 7.86
C LEU A 490 -35.11 -19.24 6.43
N ILE A 491 -33.79 -19.26 6.27
CA ILE A 491 -33.08 -19.34 4.99
C ILE A 491 -32.08 -20.49 5.05
N HIS A 492 -32.13 -21.37 4.07
CA HIS A 492 -31.11 -22.38 3.81
C HIS A 492 -30.25 -21.93 2.61
N LEU A 493 -28.97 -21.70 2.86
CA LEU A 493 -28.01 -21.17 1.90
C LEU A 493 -26.80 -22.13 1.82
N SER A 494 -26.65 -22.83 0.70
CA SER A 494 -25.70 -23.95 0.56
C SER A 494 -25.92 -25.02 1.64
N ASN A 495 -25.03 -25.09 2.64
CA ASN A 495 -25.05 -26.05 3.74
C ASN A 495 -25.29 -25.36 5.08
N SER A 496 -25.64 -24.08 5.07
CA SER A 496 -25.81 -23.27 6.27
C SER A 496 -27.26 -22.79 6.38
N LEU A 497 -27.79 -22.85 7.58
CA LEU A 497 -29.14 -22.44 7.90
C LEU A 497 -29.10 -21.18 8.74
N PHE A 498 -29.94 -20.21 8.40
CA PHE A 498 -30.04 -18.93 9.07
C PHE A 498 -31.49 -18.68 9.47
N LYS A 499 -31.71 -18.22 10.70
CA LYS A 499 -33.03 -17.80 11.18
C LYS A 499 -33.03 -16.31 11.47
N ARG A 500 -34.18 -15.65 11.30
CA ARG A 500 -34.31 -14.28 11.80
C ARG A 500 -34.12 -14.23 13.30
N LYS A 501 -33.51 -13.17 13.80
CA LYS A 501 -33.34 -12.93 15.23
C LYS A 501 -34.69 -12.79 15.96
N HIS A 502 -35.66 -12.15 15.30
CA HIS A 502 -37.08 -12.10 15.65
C HIS A 502 -37.89 -11.83 14.38
N LYS A 503 -39.22 -12.04 14.41
CA LYS A 503 -40.12 -11.96 13.23
C LYS A 503 -39.86 -10.76 12.31
N ASP A 504 -39.70 -9.57 12.90
CA ASP A 504 -39.58 -8.30 12.16
C ASP A 504 -38.14 -7.82 11.97
N SER A 505 -37.14 -8.59 12.42
CA SER A 505 -35.73 -8.24 12.30
C SER A 505 -35.23 -8.39 10.87
N ASP A 506 -34.40 -7.48 10.40
CA ASP A 506 -33.56 -7.61 9.20
C ASP A 506 -32.24 -8.36 9.48
N GLU A 507 -31.96 -8.68 10.75
CA GLU A 507 -30.78 -9.41 11.20
C GLU A 507 -31.04 -10.92 11.28
N TRP A 508 -30.13 -11.69 10.69
CA TRP A 508 -30.15 -13.14 10.66
C TRP A 508 -29.02 -13.72 11.52
N VAL A 509 -29.29 -14.85 12.16
CA VAL A 509 -28.33 -15.59 12.98
C VAL A 509 -28.25 -17.04 12.52
N SER A 510 -27.09 -17.67 12.71
CA SER A 510 -26.92 -19.09 12.39
C SER A 510 -27.90 -19.97 13.19
N ALA A 511 -28.51 -20.93 12.51
CA ALA A 511 -29.42 -21.94 13.04
C ALA A 511 -28.77 -23.33 13.15
N GLU A 512 -27.43 -23.43 13.06
CA GLU A 512 -26.69 -24.70 13.17
C GLU A 512 -26.94 -25.42 14.51
N GLY A 513 -27.20 -24.67 15.58
CA GLY A 513 -27.53 -25.23 16.90
C GLY A 513 -28.91 -25.90 16.98
N ASP A 514 -29.80 -25.64 16.02
CA ASP A 514 -31.16 -26.19 16.00
C ASP A 514 -31.22 -27.61 15.37
N LYS A 515 -30.08 -28.16 14.92
CA LYS A 515 -29.92 -29.53 14.39
C LYS A 515 -30.91 -29.91 13.28
N LEU A 516 -31.17 -28.97 12.37
CA LEU A 516 -32.03 -29.21 11.22
C LEU A 516 -31.25 -29.84 10.07
N ASP A 517 -31.78 -30.91 9.50
CA ASP A 517 -31.42 -31.37 8.16
C ASP A 517 -32.29 -30.61 7.15
N GLY A 518 -31.73 -30.19 6.01
CA GLY A 518 -32.32 -29.18 5.11
C GLY A 518 -33.69 -29.51 4.52
N ASP A 519 -34.13 -30.77 4.65
CA ASP A 519 -35.44 -31.28 4.21
C ASP A 519 -36.31 -31.84 5.36
N ASP A 520 -35.92 -31.63 6.63
CA ASP A 520 -36.64 -32.15 7.79
C ASP A 520 -37.85 -31.27 8.17
N SER A 521 -38.95 -31.47 7.46
CA SER A 521 -40.22 -30.77 7.70
C SER A 521 -40.73 -30.91 9.13
N SER A 522 -40.39 -32.00 9.84
CA SER A 522 -40.84 -32.24 11.20
C SER A 522 -40.24 -31.28 12.22
N ASN A 523 -39.02 -30.79 11.97
CA ASN A 523 -38.32 -29.87 12.86
C ASN A 523 -38.36 -28.40 12.37
N ILE A 524 -38.64 -28.16 11.10
CA ILE A 524 -38.74 -26.80 10.53
C ILE A 524 -39.94 -26.04 11.11
N LEU A 525 -41.14 -26.63 11.16
CA LEU A 525 -42.34 -25.92 11.63
C LEU A 525 -42.24 -25.47 13.11
N PRO A 526 -41.82 -26.31 14.07
CA PRO A 526 -41.63 -25.87 15.45
C PRO A 526 -40.67 -24.68 15.56
N LEU A 527 -39.59 -24.67 14.76
CA LEU A 527 -38.66 -23.55 14.73
C LEU A 527 -39.28 -22.27 14.16
N LEU A 528 -40.04 -22.38 13.06
CA LEU A 528 -40.73 -21.25 12.45
C LEU A 528 -41.74 -20.60 13.42
N LYS A 529 -42.54 -21.43 14.12
CA LYS A 529 -43.46 -20.97 15.18
C LYS A 529 -42.72 -20.23 16.29
N LYS A 530 -41.61 -20.81 16.76
CA LYS A 530 -40.76 -20.21 17.79
C LYS A 530 -40.21 -18.83 17.37
N ILE A 531 -39.75 -18.68 16.13
CA ILE A 531 -39.26 -17.40 15.60
C ILE A 531 -40.40 -16.38 15.44
N ASN A 532 -41.58 -16.84 15.01
CA ASN A 532 -42.77 -16.01 14.85
C ASN A 532 -43.34 -15.49 16.19
N GLY A 533 -42.93 -16.10 17.31
CA GLY A 533 -43.46 -15.80 18.63
C GLY A 533 -44.79 -16.50 18.92
N ASP A 534 -45.13 -17.53 18.15
CA ASP A 534 -46.28 -18.37 18.45
C ASP A 534 -45.95 -19.14 19.73
N SER A 535 -46.64 -18.82 20.81
CA SER A 535 -46.63 -19.71 21.96
C SER A 535 -47.25 -21.02 21.50
N GLU A 536 -46.48 -22.11 21.55
CA GLU A 536 -47.10 -23.42 21.70
C GLU A 536 -47.84 -23.35 23.04
N GLY A 537 -49.11 -22.91 23.00
CA GLY A 537 -50.00 -23.07 24.13
C GLY A 537 -49.90 -24.53 24.51
N LEU A 538 -49.65 -24.78 25.80
CA LEU A 538 -49.62 -26.13 26.37
C LEU A 538 -50.71 -26.95 25.68
N SER A 539 -50.33 -28.08 25.09
CA SER A 539 -51.32 -28.90 24.42
C SER A 539 -52.44 -29.18 25.43
N GLY A 540 -53.70 -29.27 25.01
CA GLY A 540 -54.81 -29.50 25.95
C GLY A 540 -54.62 -30.73 26.84
N GLY A 541 -53.70 -31.64 26.49
CA GLY A 541 -53.23 -32.76 27.31
C GLY A 541 -52.22 -32.38 28.40
N ASP A 542 -51.36 -31.38 28.20
CA ASP A 542 -50.37 -30.92 29.20
C ASP A 542 -51.04 -30.07 30.31
N ILE A 543 -52.20 -29.48 30.02
CA ILE A 543 -53.02 -28.77 31.02
C ILE A 543 -53.83 -29.76 31.88
N ALA A 544 -54.06 -30.99 31.41
CA ALA A 544 -54.90 -31.98 32.11
C ALA A 544 -54.23 -32.67 33.32
N GLY A 545 -53.00 -32.31 33.69
CA GLY A 545 -52.26 -32.90 34.81
C GLY A 545 -52.21 -32.08 36.11
N TYR A 546 -52.58 -30.79 36.10
CA TYR A 546 -52.58 -29.97 37.32
C TYR A 546 -53.94 -29.98 38.01
N SER A 547 -54.21 -31.06 38.75
CA SER A 547 -55.23 -31.06 39.80
C SER A 547 -54.72 -30.22 40.97
N THR A 548 -55.15 -28.97 41.07
CA THR A 548 -54.99 -28.19 42.29
C THR A 548 -56.00 -28.69 43.33
N ALA A 549 -55.58 -29.69 44.11
CA ALA A 549 -56.14 -29.92 45.44
C ALA A 549 -55.87 -28.66 46.28
N GLY A 550 -56.94 -28.15 46.89
CA GLY A 550 -57.02 -26.75 47.27
C GLY A 550 -56.35 -26.37 48.58
N VAL A 551 -56.23 -25.07 48.77
CA VAL A 551 -56.26 -24.41 50.07
C VAL A 551 -56.92 -23.04 49.87
N MET A 552 -58.15 -22.90 50.38
CA MET A 552 -58.69 -21.58 50.69
C MET A 552 -58.10 -21.11 52.02
N THR A 553 -57.55 -19.90 52.06
CA THR A 553 -57.68 -19.00 53.22
C THR A 553 -57.41 -17.54 52.80
N PRO A 554 -58.01 -16.55 53.48
CA PRO A 554 -58.12 -15.18 52.99
C PRO A 554 -57.07 -14.23 53.59
N LEU A 555 -56.91 -13.10 52.90
CA LEU A 555 -56.54 -11.78 53.44
C LEU A 555 -55.14 -11.60 54.07
N ALA A 556 -54.23 -10.96 53.32
CA ALA A 556 -53.33 -9.93 53.86
C ALA A 556 -52.77 -9.06 52.74
N THR A 557 -53.02 -7.77 52.88
CA THR A 557 -52.46 -6.65 52.12
C THR A 557 -50.93 -6.55 52.26
N ALA A 558 -50.21 -6.45 51.15
CA ALA A 558 -48.92 -5.76 51.08
C ALA A 558 -48.62 -5.40 49.62
N GLU A 559 -48.54 -4.10 49.34
CA GLU A 559 -47.95 -3.54 48.13
C GLU A 559 -46.48 -3.96 48.04
N ALA A 560 -46.13 -4.69 47.00
CA ALA A 560 -44.76 -4.82 46.52
C ALA A 560 -44.80 -4.77 45.00
N VAL A 561 -44.54 -3.58 44.46
CA VAL A 561 -44.32 -3.34 43.04
C VAL A 561 -43.05 -4.06 42.63
N ASN A 562 -43.21 -5.22 41.99
CA ASN A 562 -42.10 -5.96 41.40
C ASN A 562 -41.93 -5.50 39.94
N TYR A 563 -41.04 -4.54 39.72
CA TYR A 563 -40.50 -4.26 38.40
C TYR A 563 -39.58 -5.42 38.01
N THR A 564 -40.08 -6.37 37.23
CA THR A 564 -39.23 -7.28 36.45
C THR A 564 -38.60 -6.47 35.33
N LEU A 565 -37.31 -6.19 35.50
CA LEU A 565 -36.42 -5.56 34.53
C LEU A 565 -36.28 -6.44 33.28
N ASP A 566 -36.85 -5.96 32.17
CA ASP A 566 -36.50 -6.38 30.83
C ASP A 566 -35.09 -5.86 30.49
N THR A 567 -34.15 -6.76 30.22
CA THR A 567 -32.74 -6.45 29.94
C THR A 567 -32.46 -5.99 28.50
N GLY A 568 -33.49 -5.60 27.74
CA GLY A 568 -33.38 -5.17 26.34
C GLY A 568 -33.11 -3.68 26.07
N TRP A 569 -32.59 -2.89 27.02
CA TRP A 569 -32.41 -1.44 26.83
C TRP A 569 -30.94 -1.03 26.62
N SER A 570 -30.64 -0.61 25.39
CA SER A 570 -29.34 -0.05 24.99
C SER A 570 -28.92 1.14 25.88
N ILE A 571 -27.69 1.07 26.40
CA ILE A 571 -27.00 2.07 27.23
C ILE A 571 -27.06 3.48 26.61
N ILE A 572 -27.16 3.59 25.28
CA ILE A 572 -27.15 4.86 24.54
C ILE A 572 -28.41 5.70 24.80
N ARG A 573 -29.57 5.07 25.04
CA ARG A 573 -30.80 5.82 25.37
C ARG A 573 -30.86 6.29 26.83
N ARG A 574 -30.15 5.64 27.75
CA ARG A 574 -30.02 6.10 29.14
C ARG A 574 -29.20 7.38 29.25
N ALA A 575 -28.18 7.55 28.40
CA ALA A 575 -27.39 8.79 28.34
C ALA A 575 -28.22 10.00 27.82
N ILE A 576 -29.11 9.78 26.86
CA ILE A 576 -29.95 10.85 26.28
C ILE A 576 -31.05 11.31 27.25
N ALA A 577 -31.62 10.41 28.04
CA ALA A 577 -32.60 10.77 29.07
C ALA A 577 -32.00 11.59 30.23
N ILE A 578 -30.72 11.37 30.57
CA ILE A 578 -30.01 12.17 31.59
C ILE A 578 -29.68 13.57 31.05
N PHE A 579 -29.34 13.71 29.77
CA PHE A 579 -29.05 15.02 29.17
C PHE A 579 -30.30 15.89 28.98
N ASN A 580 -31.48 15.30 28.73
CA ASN A 580 -32.73 16.05 28.55
C ASN A 580 -33.41 16.44 29.87
N ALA A 581 -32.96 15.93 31.02
CA ALA A 581 -33.44 16.34 32.33
C ALA A 581 -32.59 17.46 32.98
N ALA A 582 -31.55 17.94 32.28
CA ALA A 582 -30.64 19.00 32.73
C ALA A 582 -30.78 20.31 31.92
N ILE A 583 -31.88 20.46 31.17
CA ILE A 583 -32.39 21.71 30.60
C ILE A 583 -33.78 21.91 31.18
#